data_AF-D0NWF6-F1
#
_entry.id   AF-D0NWF6-F1
#
_cell.length_a   1.000
_cell.length_b   1.000
_cell.length_c   1.000
_cell.angle_alpha   90.00
_cell.angle_beta   90.00
_cell.angle_gamma   90.00
#
_symmetry.space_group_name_H-M   'P 1'
#
loop_
_entity.id
_entity.type
_entity.pdbx_description
1 polymer ?
#
loop_
_entity_poly.entity_id
_entity_poly.type
_entity_poly.pdbx_seq_one_letter_code
_entity_poly.pdbx_strand_id
1 'polypeptide(L)'
;MLNPHLLTAIAGTLLSQLKTCRPPAVTVGIYTTSKDGDRFAYTVINIDTTTTIIGFGGAFTDAAAINVYKLSSKLQQTVLDQYFSKTGLQYTLGRVPIGSTDFSNGIYSYNDVVDDFEIKHFSVNVDKFSSSHKIELIQRALNTTSHEMKLYASS
;
A
#
# COMPACT_ATOMS: atom_id res chain seq x y z
N MET A 1 35.25 -32.72 -20.96
CA MET A 1 34.20 -33.49 -20.27
C MET A 1 34.30 -33.17 -18.78
N LEU A 2 33.30 -32.51 -18.20
CA LEU A 2 33.30 -32.18 -16.76
C LEU A 2 33.04 -33.46 -15.94
N ASN A 3 33.85 -33.68 -14.91
CA ASN A 3 33.77 -34.86 -14.04
C ASN A 3 32.40 -34.89 -13.32
N PRO A 4 31.58 -35.95 -13.51
CA PRO A 4 30.24 -36.03 -12.93
C PRO A 4 30.24 -35.96 -11.39
N HIS A 5 31.32 -36.41 -10.73
CA HIS A 5 31.46 -36.30 -9.27
C HIS A 5 31.64 -34.86 -8.78
N LEU A 6 32.24 -34.00 -9.59
CA LEU A 6 32.42 -32.58 -9.25
C LEU A 6 31.10 -31.83 -9.36
N LEU A 7 30.25 -32.19 -10.32
CA LEU A 7 28.93 -31.59 -10.52
C LEU A 7 27.95 -31.94 -9.38
N THR A 8 28.01 -33.19 -8.89
CA THR A 8 27.19 -33.63 -7.74
C THR A 8 27.63 -32.97 -6.43
N ALA A 9 28.94 -32.76 -6.23
CA ALA A 9 29.45 -32.07 -5.05
C ALA A 9 29.00 -30.60 -5.01
N ILE A 10 29.11 -29.88 -6.13
CA ILE A 10 28.70 -28.47 -6.22
C ILE A 10 27.18 -28.32 -6.01
N ALA A 11 26.36 -29.21 -6.59
CA ALA A 11 24.91 -29.20 -6.38
C ALA A 11 24.53 -29.52 -4.92
N GLY A 12 25.23 -30.47 -4.28
CA GLY A 12 25.01 -30.82 -2.87
C GLY A 12 25.38 -29.70 -1.90
N THR A 13 26.49 -29.01 -2.14
CA THR A 13 26.91 -27.84 -1.35
C THR A 13 25.98 -26.65 -1.59
N LEU A 14 25.52 -26.41 -2.83
CA LEU A 14 24.59 -25.32 -3.12
C LEU A 14 23.22 -25.56 -2.46
N LEU A 15 22.70 -26.79 -2.46
CA LEU A 15 21.47 -27.14 -1.75
C LEU A 15 21.61 -27.04 -0.22
N SER A 16 22.78 -27.37 0.34
CA SER A 16 23.01 -27.21 1.79
C SER A 16 23.09 -25.74 2.19
N GLN A 17 23.73 -24.90 1.36
CA GLN A 17 23.83 -23.45 1.57
C GLN A 17 22.46 -22.76 1.43
N LEU A 18 21.61 -23.22 0.51
CA LEU A 18 20.22 -22.73 0.38
C LEU A 18 19.35 -23.09 1.60
N LYS A 19 19.60 -24.24 2.26
CA LYS A 19 18.90 -24.60 3.52
C LYS A 19 19.35 -23.77 4.72
N THR A 20 20.59 -23.27 4.75
CA THR A 20 21.12 -22.42 5.82
C THR A 20 20.75 -20.94 5.69
N CYS A 21 20.28 -20.51 4.51
CA CYS A 21 19.84 -19.12 4.28
C CYS A 21 18.37 -18.86 4.68
N ARG A 22 17.64 -19.85 5.20
CA ARG A 22 16.29 -19.60 5.69
C ARG A 22 16.38 -18.92 7.07
N PRO A 23 15.92 -17.67 7.23
CA PRO A 23 15.84 -17.06 8.55
C PRO A 23 15.05 -17.97 9.50
N PRO A 24 15.40 -18.00 10.81
CA PRO A 24 14.71 -18.84 11.77
C PRO A 24 13.20 -18.52 11.73
N ALA A 25 12.39 -19.57 11.67
CA ALA A 25 10.93 -19.43 11.69
C ALA A 25 10.54 -18.65 12.94
N VAL A 26 9.82 -17.54 12.76
CA VAL A 26 9.29 -16.77 13.89
C VAL A 26 8.00 -17.42 14.34
N THR A 27 7.99 -17.81 15.60
CA THR A 27 6.87 -18.50 16.21
C THR A 27 5.93 -17.49 16.86
N VAL A 28 4.69 -17.42 16.39
CA VAL A 28 3.66 -16.54 16.98
C VAL A 28 2.58 -17.38 17.65
N GLY A 29 2.29 -17.04 18.91
CA GLY A 29 1.17 -17.60 19.66
C GLY A 29 -0.12 -16.85 19.32
N ILE A 30 -1.10 -17.56 18.79
CA ILE A 30 -2.44 -17.03 18.54
C ILE A 30 -3.38 -17.55 19.61
N TYR A 31 -4.07 -16.60 20.24
CA TYR A 31 -5.11 -16.87 21.21
C TYR A 31 -6.45 -16.62 20.55
N THR A 32 -7.26 -17.68 20.46
CA THR A 32 -8.64 -17.54 19.98
C THR A 32 -9.59 -17.85 21.12
N THR A 33 -10.45 -16.90 21.44
CA THR A 33 -11.61 -17.15 22.28
C THR A 33 -12.69 -17.76 21.40
N SER A 34 -13.07 -19.01 21.65
CA SER A 34 -14.35 -19.51 21.14
C SER A 34 -15.49 -18.98 22.04
N LYS A 35 -16.73 -19.11 21.57
CA LYS A 35 -17.95 -18.67 22.27
C LYS A 35 -17.98 -19.14 23.73
N ASP A 36 -18.74 -18.43 24.56
CA ASP A 36 -18.89 -18.70 26.01
C ASP A 36 -18.99 -20.20 26.32
N GLY A 37 -18.01 -20.71 27.08
CA GLY A 37 -17.96 -22.09 27.56
C GLY A 37 -16.86 -22.96 26.94
N ASP A 38 -16.23 -22.55 25.83
CA ASP A 38 -15.14 -23.31 25.23
C ASP A 38 -13.78 -23.03 25.89
N ARG A 39 -12.91 -24.05 25.90
CA ARG A 39 -11.54 -23.93 26.39
C ARG A 39 -10.73 -23.01 25.47
N PHE A 40 -10.00 -22.09 26.08
CA PHE A 40 -9.05 -21.21 25.41
C PHE A 40 -8.09 -22.02 24.53
N ALA A 41 -8.11 -21.77 23.22
CA ALA A 41 -7.24 -22.44 22.27
C ALA A 41 -5.99 -21.60 22.03
N TYR A 42 -4.83 -22.22 22.26
CA TYR A 42 -3.52 -21.67 21.93
C TYR A 42 -2.98 -22.40 20.72
N THR A 43 -2.79 -21.68 19.62
CA THR A 43 -2.16 -22.24 18.42
C THR A 43 -0.84 -21.54 18.17
N VAL A 44 0.18 -22.34 17.89
CA VAL A 44 1.51 -21.88 17.53
C VAL A 44 1.63 -21.93 16.01
N ILE A 45 1.82 -20.78 15.37
CA ILE A 45 2.04 -20.72 13.92
C ILE A 45 3.48 -20.30 13.65
N ASN A 46 4.13 -21.00 12.72
CA ASN A 46 5.43 -20.63 12.18
C ASN A 46 5.22 -19.64 11.04
N ILE A 47 5.72 -18.42 11.19
CA ILE A 47 5.63 -17.39 10.16
C ILE A 47 6.87 -17.47 9.26
N ASP A 48 6.63 -17.50 7.96
CA ASP A 48 7.70 -17.35 6.97
C ASP A 48 8.16 -15.88 6.94
N THR A 49 9.39 -15.65 7.40
CA THR A 49 10.01 -14.31 7.50
C THR A 49 10.73 -13.88 6.22
N THR A 50 10.64 -14.66 5.13
CA THR A 50 11.27 -14.31 3.86
C THR A 50 10.55 -13.18 3.11
N THR A 51 9.28 -12.93 3.42
CA THR A 51 8.49 -11.88 2.75
C THR A 51 8.64 -10.54 3.47
N THR A 52 9.15 -9.53 2.77
CA THR A 52 9.24 -8.15 3.29
C THR A 52 7.93 -7.41 3.02
N ILE A 53 7.33 -6.83 4.07
CA ILE A 53 6.17 -5.96 3.94
C ILE A 53 6.64 -4.56 3.57
N ILE A 54 6.19 -4.05 2.41
CA ILE A 54 6.62 -2.74 1.89
C ILE A 54 5.97 -1.55 2.63
N GLY A 55 4.83 -1.77 3.29
CA GLY A 55 4.07 -0.75 4.00
C GLY A 55 2.59 -1.10 4.09
N PHE A 56 1.85 -0.23 4.77
CA PHE A 56 0.40 -0.28 4.91
C PHE A 56 -0.19 1.08 4.57
N GLY A 57 -1.41 1.09 4.03
CA GLY A 57 -2.18 2.32 3.94
C GLY A 57 -3.44 2.19 3.12
N GLY A 58 -3.77 3.22 2.34
CA GLY A 58 -5.07 3.38 1.69
C GLY A 58 -4.99 3.96 0.28
N ALA A 59 -6.16 4.26 -0.30
CA ALA A 59 -6.27 4.83 -1.64
C ALA A 59 -6.75 6.30 -1.59
N PHE A 60 -6.09 7.17 -2.35
CA PHE A 60 -6.48 8.55 -2.57
C PHE A 60 -7.49 8.63 -3.72
N THR A 61 -8.69 8.08 -3.55
CA THR A 61 -9.76 8.20 -4.55
C THR A 61 -10.40 9.59 -4.54
N ASP A 62 -11.11 9.95 -5.61
CA ASP A 62 -11.85 11.22 -5.64
C ASP A 62 -12.90 11.27 -4.52
N ALA A 63 -13.62 10.17 -4.29
CA ALA A 63 -14.58 10.07 -3.18
C ALA A 63 -13.92 10.30 -1.81
N ALA A 64 -12.71 9.77 -1.58
CA ALA A 64 -11.99 10.01 -0.32
C ALA A 64 -11.64 11.49 -0.16
N ALA A 65 -11.07 12.11 -1.20
CA ALA A 65 -10.69 13.51 -1.19
C ALA A 65 -11.90 14.43 -1.01
N ILE A 66 -12.95 14.25 -1.81
CA ILE A 66 -14.19 15.04 -1.73
C ILE A 66 -14.82 14.94 -0.33
N ASN A 67 -14.90 13.73 0.25
CA ASN A 67 -15.51 13.57 1.56
C ASN A 67 -14.67 14.19 2.69
N VAL A 68 -13.33 14.12 2.61
CA VAL A 68 -12.46 14.84 3.54
C VAL A 68 -12.72 16.34 3.42
N TYR A 69 -12.74 16.89 2.20
CA TYR A 69 -12.92 18.33 1.98
C TYR A 69 -14.34 18.85 2.28
N LYS A 70 -15.34 17.98 2.44
CA LYS A 70 -16.66 18.34 3.00
C LYS A 70 -16.64 18.59 4.51
N LEU A 71 -15.61 18.14 5.22
CA LEU A 71 -15.45 18.38 6.66
C LEU A 71 -14.92 19.79 6.95
N SER A 72 -15.11 20.26 8.18
CA SER A 72 -14.45 21.50 8.64
C SER A 72 -12.92 21.34 8.65
N SER A 73 -12.18 22.44 8.50
CA SER A 73 -10.71 22.39 8.43
C SER A 73 -10.07 21.69 9.62
N LYS A 74 -10.66 21.83 10.82
CA LYS A 74 -10.22 21.11 12.03
C LYS A 74 -10.36 19.60 11.88
N LEU A 75 -11.51 19.14 11.39
CA LEU A 75 -11.76 17.71 11.19
C LEU A 75 -10.94 17.14 10.03
N GLN A 76 -10.71 17.91 8.96
CA GLN A 76 -9.78 17.53 7.90
C GLN A 76 -8.38 17.26 8.45
N GLN A 77 -7.89 18.15 9.32
CA GLN A 77 -6.60 17.96 9.96
C GLN A 77 -6.59 16.75 10.89
N THR A 78 -7.66 16.53 11.66
CA THR A 78 -7.80 15.32 12.47
C THR A 78 -7.72 14.05 11.62
N VAL A 79 -8.36 13.99 10.45
CA VAL A 79 -8.26 12.83 9.55
C VAL A 79 -6.80 12.61 9.10
N LEU A 80 -6.11 13.67 8.69
CA LEU A 80 -4.70 13.59 8.29
C LEU A 80 -3.80 13.13 9.43
N ASP A 81 -3.99 13.69 10.62
CA ASP A 81 -3.19 13.35 11.80
C ASP A 81 -3.41 11.89 12.19
N GLN A 82 -4.66 11.42 12.18
CA GLN A 82 -4.99 10.03 12.53
C GLN A 82 -4.44 9.02 11.52
N TYR A 83 -4.39 9.33 10.22
CA TYR A 83 -3.84 8.39 9.23
C TYR A 83 -2.32 8.49 9.05
N PHE A 84 -1.75 9.70 9.08
CA PHE A 84 -0.40 9.93 8.57
C PHE A 84 0.61 10.45 9.59
N SER A 85 0.17 11.08 10.69
CA SER A 85 1.11 11.65 11.66
C SER A 85 1.72 10.59 12.59
N LYS A 86 2.81 10.94 13.28
CA LYS A 86 3.48 10.09 14.30
C LYS A 86 2.55 9.61 15.42
N THR A 87 1.50 10.37 15.73
CA THR A 87 0.55 10.01 16.80
C THR A 87 -0.65 9.22 16.29
N GLY A 88 -0.73 8.97 14.97
CA GLY A 88 -1.77 8.17 14.32
C GLY A 88 -1.26 6.81 13.81
N LEU A 89 -1.90 6.31 12.77
CA LEU A 89 -1.63 5.01 12.14
C LEU A 89 -0.34 4.99 11.32
N GLN A 90 0.23 6.15 11.00
CA GLN A 90 1.49 6.30 10.27
C GLN A 90 1.52 5.51 8.95
N TYR A 91 0.49 5.68 8.12
CA TYR A 91 0.44 5.07 6.79
C TYR A 91 1.69 5.37 5.97
N THR A 92 2.25 4.32 5.38
CA THR A 92 3.51 4.35 4.59
C THR A 92 3.28 4.01 3.12
N LEU A 93 2.06 3.62 2.74
CA LEU A 93 1.70 3.25 1.37
C LEU A 93 0.39 3.94 0.93
N GLY A 94 0.39 4.52 -0.27
CA GLY A 94 -0.78 5.18 -0.85
C GLY A 94 -1.03 4.74 -2.30
N ARG A 95 -2.24 4.27 -2.60
CA ARG A 95 -2.68 4.05 -3.99
C ARG A 95 -3.24 5.34 -4.57
N VAL A 96 -2.84 5.71 -5.78
CA VAL A 96 -3.38 6.86 -6.51
C VAL A 96 -4.04 6.39 -7.81
N PRO A 97 -5.36 6.51 -7.95
CA PRO A 97 -6.02 6.20 -9.22
C PRO A 97 -5.55 7.11 -10.37
N ILE A 98 -5.33 6.53 -11.55
CA ILE A 98 -5.01 7.27 -12.79
C ILE A 98 -6.32 7.46 -13.57
N GLY A 99 -6.82 8.69 -13.62
CA GLY A 99 -8.14 8.99 -14.18
C GLY A 99 -9.28 8.66 -13.21
N SER A 100 -10.50 8.54 -13.74
CA SER A 100 -11.69 8.19 -12.95
C SER A 100 -11.74 6.72 -12.54
N THR A 101 -12.42 6.45 -11.44
CA THR A 101 -12.82 5.09 -11.00
C THR A 101 -14.32 5.05 -10.73
N ASP A 102 -14.84 3.89 -10.30
CA ASP A 102 -16.17 3.78 -9.70
C ASP A 102 -16.35 4.66 -8.44
N PHE A 103 -15.26 5.06 -7.79
CA PHE A 103 -15.22 6.03 -6.69
C PHE A 103 -14.97 7.49 -7.14
N SER A 104 -15.40 7.83 -8.35
CA SER A 104 -15.39 9.19 -8.91
C SER A 104 -16.81 9.70 -9.15
N ASN A 105 -17.03 11.02 -9.17
CA ASN A 105 -18.36 11.62 -9.44
C ASN A 105 -18.82 11.45 -10.89
N GLY A 106 -17.91 11.05 -11.78
CA GLY A 106 -18.15 10.86 -13.20
C GLY A 106 -16.95 10.21 -13.85
N ILE A 107 -17.14 9.78 -15.10
CA ILE A 107 -16.09 9.17 -15.92
C ILE A 107 -15.24 10.28 -16.53
N TYR A 108 -13.92 10.15 -16.44
CA TYR A 108 -12.95 11.03 -17.08
C TYR A 108 -11.61 10.31 -17.27
N SER A 109 -10.84 10.76 -18.25
CA SER A 109 -9.41 10.52 -18.35
C SER A 109 -8.64 11.84 -18.39
N TYR A 110 -7.32 11.79 -18.32
CA TYR A 110 -6.52 13.00 -18.44
C TYR A 110 -6.38 13.49 -19.89
N ASN A 111 -6.79 12.69 -20.89
CA ASN A 111 -6.71 13.03 -22.32
C ASN A 111 -7.98 12.58 -23.05
N ASP A 112 -9.11 13.20 -22.72
CA ASP A 112 -10.44 12.81 -23.25
C ASP A 112 -10.73 13.33 -24.68
N VAL A 113 -9.77 14.02 -25.32
CA VAL A 113 -9.94 14.50 -26.71
C VAL A 113 -9.66 13.35 -27.67
N VAL A 114 -10.67 12.98 -28.46
CA VAL A 114 -10.57 11.95 -29.51
C VAL A 114 -9.46 12.31 -30.50
N ASP A 115 -8.67 11.31 -30.87
CA ASP A 115 -7.54 11.40 -31.81
C ASP A 115 -6.38 12.33 -31.36
N ASP A 116 -6.28 12.67 -30.07
CA ASP A 116 -5.14 13.43 -29.53
C ASP A 116 -3.93 12.53 -29.21
N PHE A 117 -3.37 11.92 -30.26
CA PHE A 117 -2.17 11.07 -30.16
C PHE A 117 -0.90 11.87 -29.81
N GLU A 118 -0.92 13.19 -30.02
CA GLU A 118 0.17 14.09 -29.66
C GLU A 118 0.07 14.59 -28.21
N ILE A 119 -0.99 14.20 -27.47
CA ILE A 119 -1.18 14.49 -26.03
C ILE A 119 -1.21 16.02 -25.77
N LYS A 120 -1.77 16.80 -26.69
CA LYS A 120 -1.82 18.27 -26.59
C LYS A 120 -2.78 18.77 -25.52
N HIS A 121 -3.81 17.99 -25.20
CA HIS A 121 -4.88 18.36 -24.28
C HIS A 121 -4.78 17.63 -22.94
N PHE A 122 -3.66 16.94 -22.68
CA PHE A 122 -3.47 16.27 -21.40
C PHE A 122 -3.56 17.24 -20.23
N SER A 123 -4.40 16.90 -19.26
CA SER A 123 -4.60 17.73 -18.07
C SER A 123 -5.01 16.93 -16.85
N VAL A 124 -4.37 17.25 -15.72
CA VAL A 124 -4.72 16.74 -14.39
C VAL A 124 -5.59 17.71 -13.59
N ASN A 125 -6.20 18.71 -14.25
CA ASN A 125 -6.96 19.75 -13.56
C ASN A 125 -8.16 19.20 -12.77
N VAL A 126 -8.77 18.11 -13.23
CA VAL A 126 -9.85 17.39 -12.52
C VAL A 126 -9.43 16.89 -11.13
N ASP A 127 -8.13 16.70 -10.89
CA ASP A 127 -7.59 16.23 -9.61
C ASP A 127 -7.22 17.37 -8.65
N LYS A 128 -7.27 18.62 -9.11
CA LYS A 128 -6.91 19.80 -8.33
C LYS A 128 -8.07 20.29 -7.45
N PHE A 129 -7.80 21.33 -6.68
CA PHE A 129 -8.72 21.93 -5.70
C PHE A 129 -10.10 22.31 -6.26
N SER A 130 -10.22 22.66 -7.54
CA SER A 130 -11.51 23.06 -8.13
C SER A 130 -12.48 21.90 -8.36
N SER A 131 -12.03 20.66 -8.20
CA SER A 131 -12.80 19.48 -8.61
C SER A 131 -12.77 18.38 -7.54
N SER A 132 -11.76 17.51 -7.50
CA SER A 132 -11.74 16.39 -6.54
C SER A 132 -10.91 16.63 -5.27
N HIS A 133 -10.04 17.64 -5.24
CA HIS A 133 -9.04 17.87 -4.18
C HIS A 133 -8.01 16.74 -4.00
N LYS A 134 -7.95 15.76 -4.90
CA LYS A 134 -7.07 14.58 -4.78
C LYS A 134 -5.59 14.95 -4.64
N ILE A 135 -5.08 15.83 -5.49
CA ILE A 135 -3.67 16.28 -5.44
C ILE A 135 -3.38 16.99 -4.11
N GLU A 136 -4.30 17.84 -3.64
CA GLU A 136 -4.08 18.59 -2.40
C GLU A 136 -4.12 17.69 -1.17
N LEU A 137 -5.04 16.71 -1.13
CA LEU A 137 -5.08 15.71 -0.07
C LEU A 137 -3.77 14.91 -0.02
N ILE A 138 -3.25 14.47 -1.17
CA ILE A 138 -1.98 13.75 -1.25
C ILE A 138 -0.84 14.62 -0.72
N GLN A 139 -0.74 15.88 -1.16
CA GLN A 139 0.30 16.81 -0.68
C GLN A 139 0.23 17.03 0.84
N ARG A 140 -0.97 17.20 1.39
CA ARG A 140 -1.16 17.33 2.84
C ARG A 140 -0.78 16.06 3.60
N ALA A 141 -1.09 14.89 3.07
CA ALA A 141 -0.68 13.61 3.65
C ALA A 141 0.85 13.46 3.66
N LEU A 142 1.50 13.76 2.54
CA LEU A 142 2.97 13.74 2.41
C LEU A 142 3.67 14.72 3.35
N ASN A 143 3.07 15.89 3.62
CA ASN A 143 3.60 16.86 4.57
C ASN A 143 3.34 16.50 6.04
N THR A 144 2.37 15.61 6.31
CA THR A 144 2.01 15.18 7.67
C THR A 144 2.83 13.97 8.13
N THR A 145 3.23 13.10 7.20
CA THR A 145 4.06 11.93 7.52
C THR A 145 5.48 12.34 7.93
N SER A 146 6.05 11.61 8.88
CA SER A 146 7.46 11.75 9.29
C SER A 146 8.40 10.74 8.63
N HIS A 147 7.87 9.89 7.77
CA HIS A 147 8.60 8.85 7.05
C HIS A 147 8.30 8.97 5.57
N GLU A 148 9.15 8.34 4.75
CA GLU A 148 8.87 8.17 3.33
C GLU A 148 7.56 7.40 3.13
N MET A 149 6.61 8.01 2.42
CA MET A 149 5.40 7.35 1.96
C MET A 149 5.58 6.94 0.51
N LYS A 150 5.38 5.65 0.24
CA LYS A 150 5.44 5.12 -1.12
C LYS A 150 4.08 5.29 -1.79
N LEU A 151 4.08 5.89 -2.97
CA LEU A 151 2.88 5.98 -3.80
C LEU A 151 2.98 5.02 -4.98
N TYR A 152 1.88 4.34 -5.29
CA TYR A 152 1.76 3.57 -6.52
C TYR A 152 0.46 3.94 -7.23
N ALA A 153 0.48 3.90 -8.55
CA ALA A 153 -0.62 4.37 -9.38
C ALA A 153 -1.21 3.24 -10.22
N SER A 154 -2.51 3.32 -10.47
CA SER A 154 -3.25 2.34 -11.29
C SER A 154 -4.53 2.97 -11.83
N SER A 155 -4.87 2.71 -13.09
CA SER A 155 -6.18 3.01 -13.67
C SER A 155 -7.22 1.99 -13.22
#